data_AF-A0A444IQR2-F1
#
_entry.id   AF-A0A444IQR2-F1
#
_cell.length_a   1.000
_cell.length_b   1.000
_cell.length_c   1.000
_cell.angle_alpha   90.00
_cell.angle_beta   90.00
_cell.angle_gamma   90.00
#
_symmetry.space_group_name_H-M   'P 1'
#
loop_
_entity.id
_entity.type
_entity.pdbx_description
1 polymer ?
#
loop_
_entity_poly.entity_id
_entity_poly.type
_entity_poly.pdbx_seq_one_letter_code
_entity_poly.pdbx_strand_id
1 'polypeptide(L)'
;LLPQDQITLLNRSILSEEILANLACDIYGMEGEALWVTKYIAQHHILYTSYPRDLLCIGEYNLQLTAACQYSFISFEVQVNLGLLPLERIDTYLSDLHKKAHLERMQTSYTRAKLEPLPKETIEPLVIVNPYTRGLKKLMLAFIEPDAEQADQLYQEAADHLWHIRYYHVEALNFYAKFLQEQEDARFTDIHQQGMELAQKHHYRFLQYRFEELVEPTGLAYDSRNYPLPDNQDFSEYINFLIKQNQARKRGKRR
;
A
#
# COMPACT_ATOMS: atom_id res chain seq x y z
N LEU A 1 -13.87 -6.45 17.33
CA LEU A 1 -12.77 -5.50 17.59
C LEU A 1 -13.23 -4.52 18.65
N LEU A 2 -12.32 -3.95 19.45
CA LEU A 2 -12.70 -2.81 20.31
C LEU A 2 -13.16 -1.64 19.41
N PRO A 3 -14.29 -0.98 19.73
CA PRO A 3 -14.70 0.24 19.05
C PRO A 3 -13.60 1.31 19.06
N GLN A 4 -13.55 2.13 18.00
CA GLN A 4 -12.52 3.16 17.82
C GLN A 4 -12.46 4.16 18.99
N ASP A 5 -13.61 4.55 19.53
CA ASP A 5 -13.76 5.42 20.70
C ASP A 5 -13.25 4.79 22.00
N GLN A 6 -13.20 3.46 22.09
CA GLN A 6 -12.63 2.77 23.25
C GLN A 6 -11.10 2.67 23.14
N ILE A 7 -10.55 2.64 21.93
CA ILE A 7 -9.09 2.57 21.71
C ILE A 7 -8.40 3.87 22.11
N THR A 8 -9.06 5.02 21.89
CA THR A 8 -8.54 6.33 22.30
C THR A 8 -8.45 6.51 23.81
N LEU A 9 -9.17 5.68 24.58
CA LEU A 9 -9.16 5.69 26.04
C LEU A 9 -8.05 4.80 26.64
N LEU A 10 -7.39 3.97 25.83
CA LEU A 10 -6.32 3.09 26.30
C LEU A 10 -5.09 3.89 26.75
N ASN A 11 -4.59 3.58 27.94
CA ASN A 11 -3.38 4.15 28.49
C ASN A 11 -2.14 3.47 27.89
N ARG A 12 -1.54 4.14 26.91
CA ARG A 12 -0.32 3.66 26.23
C ARG A 12 0.92 3.54 27.14
N SER A 13 0.90 4.03 28.38
CA SER A 13 1.97 3.75 29.34
C SER A 13 1.89 2.35 29.93
N ILE A 14 0.77 1.65 29.75
CA ILE A 14 0.55 0.27 30.18
C ILE A 14 0.80 -0.64 28.97
N LEU A 15 1.82 -1.50 29.06
CA LEU A 15 2.29 -2.33 27.95
C LEU A 15 1.17 -3.15 27.27
N SER A 16 0.28 -3.76 28.05
CA SER A 16 -0.84 -4.55 27.49
C SER A 16 -1.83 -3.70 26.70
N GLU A 17 -2.10 -2.48 27.16
CA GLU A 17 -3.00 -1.55 26.50
C GLU A 17 -2.35 -0.93 25.26
N GLU A 18 -1.05 -0.67 25.30
CA GLU A 18 -0.27 -0.27 24.12
C GLU A 18 -0.32 -1.35 23.03
N ILE A 19 -0.05 -2.62 23.40
CA ILE A 19 -0.10 -3.75 22.46
C ILE A 19 -1.50 -3.88 21.87
N LEU A 20 -2.54 -3.78 22.70
CA LEU A 20 -3.93 -3.87 22.26
C LEU A 20 -4.30 -2.74 21.29
N ALA A 21 -3.90 -1.51 21.59
CA ALA A 21 -4.11 -0.37 20.71
C ALA A 21 -3.42 -0.56 19.36
N ASN A 22 -2.15 -1.01 19.36
CA ASN A 22 -1.40 -1.24 18.13
C ASN A 22 -2.05 -2.33 17.25
N LEU A 23 -2.44 -3.46 17.85
CA LEU A 23 -3.13 -4.54 17.13
C LEU A 23 -4.46 -4.08 16.55
N ALA A 24 -5.21 -3.28 17.30
CA ALA A 24 -6.48 -2.75 16.81
C ALA A 24 -6.26 -1.76 15.65
N CYS A 25 -5.28 -0.87 15.75
CA CYS A 25 -4.89 0.02 14.66
C CYS A 25 -4.49 -0.77 13.40
N ASP A 26 -3.71 -1.84 13.53
CA ASP A 26 -3.32 -2.66 12.37
C ASP A 26 -4.56 -3.26 11.68
N ILE A 27 -5.53 -3.76 12.46
CA ILE A 27 -6.76 -4.36 11.91
C ILE A 27 -7.64 -3.29 11.26
N TYR A 28 -7.86 -2.16 11.92
CA TYR A 28 -8.60 -1.03 11.34
C TYR A 28 -7.95 -0.52 10.04
N GLY A 29 -6.62 -0.41 10.02
CA GLY A 29 -5.86 -0.02 8.83
C GLY A 29 -5.99 -1.03 7.68
N MET A 30 -6.15 -2.32 7.98
CA MET A 30 -6.46 -3.35 6.97
C MET A 30 -7.90 -3.31 6.49
N GLU A 31 -8.87 -2.96 7.36
CA GLU A 31 -10.30 -2.88 7.04
C GLU A 31 -10.70 -1.60 6.28
N GLY A 32 -9.78 -0.64 6.17
CA GLY A 32 -9.96 0.56 5.35
C GLY A 32 -10.03 1.88 6.13
N GLU A 33 -9.74 1.84 7.42
CA GLU A 33 -9.77 3.00 8.33
C GLU A 33 -8.40 3.70 8.43
N ALA A 34 -7.63 3.71 7.35
CA ALA A 34 -6.25 4.23 7.34
C ALA A 34 -6.18 5.72 7.76
N LEU A 35 -7.17 6.53 7.39
CA LEU A 35 -7.23 7.93 7.84
C LEU A 35 -7.39 8.03 9.36
N TRP A 36 -8.28 7.25 9.95
CA TRP A 36 -8.48 7.22 11.40
C TRP A 36 -7.21 6.75 12.12
N VAL A 37 -6.59 5.67 11.63
CA VAL A 37 -5.31 5.18 12.18
C VAL A 37 -4.23 6.25 12.09
N THR A 38 -4.13 6.96 10.95
CA THR A 38 -3.15 8.03 10.79
C THR A 38 -3.38 9.18 11.77
N LYS A 39 -4.64 9.57 12.02
CA LYS A 39 -4.99 10.55 13.06
C LYS A 39 -4.55 10.07 14.45
N TYR A 40 -4.85 8.82 14.79
CA TYR A 40 -4.49 8.23 16.07
C TYR A 40 -2.97 8.19 16.29
N ILE A 41 -2.19 7.67 15.33
CA ILE A 41 -0.73 7.57 15.46
C ILE A 41 -0.07 8.96 15.56
N ALA A 42 -0.62 9.96 14.85
CA ALA A 42 -0.14 11.33 14.88
C ALA A 42 -0.41 11.99 16.24
N GLN A 43 -1.64 11.87 16.75
CA GLN A 43 -2.03 12.40 18.05
C GLN A 43 -1.16 11.84 19.18
N HIS A 44 -0.86 10.55 19.12
CA HIS A 44 -0.05 9.86 20.13
C HIS A 44 1.45 9.87 19.85
N HIS A 45 1.91 10.57 18.80
CA HIS A 45 3.34 10.67 18.43
C HIS A 45 4.04 9.29 18.33
N ILE A 46 3.34 8.30 17.78
CA ILE A 46 3.84 6.93 17.71
C ILE A 46 5.04 6.89 16.76
N LEU A 47 6.13 6.25 17.18
CA LEU A 47 7.39 6.25 16.44
C LEU A 47 7.51 5.00 15.57
N TYR A 48 7.62 5.21 14.25
CA TYR A 48 7.92 4.16 13.27
C TYR A 48 9.34 4.28 12.73
N THR A 49 10.04 3.15 12.62
CA THR A 49 11.36 3.09 11.94
C THR A 49 11.25 2.94 10.43
N SER A 50 10.18 2.32 9.95
CA SER A 50 9.79 2.25 8.54
C SER A 50 8.83 3.38 8.19
N TYR A 51 8.55 3.54 6.90
CA TYR A 51 7.47 4.41 6.48
C TYR A 51 6.12 3.88 7.03
N PRO A 52 5.28 4.69 7.69
CA PRO A 52 3.99 4.23 8.19
C PRO A 52 3.08 3.76 7.05
N ARG A 53 2.51 2.55 7.19
CA ARG A 53 1.61 1.97 6.18
C ARG A 53 0.40 2.86 5.92
N ASP A 54 -0.20 3.42 6.97
CA ASP A 54 -1.43 4.19 6.84
C ASP A 54 -1.22 5.51 6.10
N LEU A 55 -0.04 6.14 6.24
CA LEU A 55 0.37 7.29 5.41
C LEU A 55 0.48 6.90 3.92
N LEU A 56 1.05 5.73 3.62
CA LEU A 56 1.06 5.20 2.24
C LEU A 56 -0.38 5.01 1.75
N CYS A 57 -1.23 4.32 2.53
CA CYS A 57 -2.59 3.99 2.10
C CYS A 57 -3.44 5.23 1.82
N ILE A 58 -3.33 6.27 2.64
CA ILE A 58 -4.03 7.53 2.37
C ILE A 58 -3.34 8.37 1.30
N GLY A 59 -2.24 7.95 0.68
CA GLY A 59 -1.55 8.71 -0.37
C GLY A 59 -0.75 9.93 0.12
N GLU A 60 -0.34 9.95 1.38
CA GLU A 60 0.46 11.05 1.97
C GLU A 60 1.95 10.81 1.73
N TYR A 61 2.41 10.94 0.48
CA TYR A 61 3.77 10.58 0.09
C TYR A 61 4.81 11.65 0.41
N ASN A 62 5.86 11.27 1.14
CA ASN A 62 6.94 12.18 1.54
C ASN A 62 8.32 11.56 1.36
N LEU A 63 9.09 12.07 0.39
CA LEU A 63 10.41 11.54 0.04
C LEU A 63 11.49 11.78 1.10
N GLN A 64 11.36 12.83 1.92
CA GLN A 64 12.29 13.06 3.02
C GLN A 64 12.09 12.01 4.11
N LEU A 65 10.84 11.64 4.39
CA LEU A 65 10.50 10.56 5.31
C LEU A 65 10.96 9.21 4.78
N THR A 66 10.74 8.88 3.51
CA THR A 66 11.25 7.61 2.94
C THR A 66 12.77 7.50 3.05
N ALA A 67 13.51 8.59 2.83
CA ALA A 67 14.96 8.64 3.02
C ALA A 67 15.39 8.56 4.49
N ALA A 68 14.59 9.09 5.41
CA ALA A 68 14.85 9.03 6.85
C ALA A 68 14.59 7.63 7.43
N CYS A 69 13.59 6.91 6.93
CA CYS A 69 13.20 5.58 7.41
C CYS A 69 14.17 4.45 7.01
N GLN A 70 13.97 3.27 7.59
CA GLN A 70 14.54 2.01 7.13
C GLN A 70 13.87 1.56 5.83
N TYR A 71 14.64 0.90 4.97
CA TYR A 71 14.09 0.32 3.74
C TYR A 71 13.20 -0.87 4.05
N SER A 72 12.03 -0.88 3.43
CA SER A 72 10.99 -1.91 3.48
C SER A 72 10.15 -1.79 2.22
N PHE A 73 9.33 -2.80 1.93
CA PHE A 73 8.38 -2.74 0.81
C PHE A 73 7.56 -1.44 0.79
N ILE A 74 7.13 -0.90 1.94
CA ILE A 74 6.32 0.34 2.03
C ILE A 74 7.07 1.53 1.45
N SER A 75 8.37 1.66 1.75
CA SER A 75 9.19 2.76 1.22
C SER A 75 9.38 2.63 -0.30
N PHE A 76 9.38 1.41 -0.83
CA PHE A 76 9.43 1.17 -2.28
C PHE A 76 8.09 1.48 -2.94
N GLU A 77 6.98 1.08 -2.34
CA GLU A 77 5.62 1.41 -2.79
C GLU A 77 5.44 2.93 -2.98
N VAL A 78 5.86 3.75 -2.01
CA VAL A 78 5.82 5.22 -2.16
C VAL A 78 6.62 5.69 -3.38
N GLN A 79 7.81 5.13 -3.60
CA GLN A 79 8.67 5.52 -4.72
C GLN A 79 8.14 5.03 -6.07
N VAL A 80 7.56 3.82 -6.15
CA VAL A 80 6.88 3.30 -7.35
C VAL A 80 5.69 4.19 -7.70
N ASN A 81 4.86 4.52 -6.72
CA ASN A 81 3.65 5.31 -6.94
C ASN A 81 3.97 6.75 -7.38
N LEU A 82 5.17 7.25 -7.09
CA LEU A 82 5.69 8.53 -7.60
C LEU A 82 6.49 8.41 -8.91
N GLY A 83 6.71 7.20 -9.44
CA GLY A 83 7.54 6.99 -10.63
C GLY A 83 9.04 7.23 -10.42
N LEU A 84 9.53 7.06 -9.18
CA LEU A 84 10.88 7.43 -8.76
C LEU A 84 11.77 6.25 -8.35
N LEU A 85 11.24 5.02 -8.31
CA LEU A 85 12.01 3.85 -7.87
C LEU A 85 12.88 3.29 -9.01
N PRO A 86 14.23 3.29 -8.91
CA PRO A 86 15.08 2.59 -9.87
C PRO A 86 14.95 1.07 -9.72
N LEU A 87 14.92 0.37 -10.84
CA LEU A 87 14.74 -1.08 -10.91
C LEU A 87 15.87 -1.82 -10.18
N GLU A 88 17.12 -1.38 -10.36
CA GLU A 88 18.30 -2.01 -9.78
C GLU A 88 18.25 -1.99 -8.25
N ARG A 89 17.61 -0.98 -7.68
CA ARG A 89 17.52 -0.79 -6.24
C ARG A 89 16.58 -1.80 -5.59
N ILE A 90 15.43 -2.08 -6.21
CA ILE A 90 14.49 -3.08 -5.71
C ILE A 90 15.01 -4.49 -5.96
N ASP A 91 15.70 -4.72 -7.08
CA ASP A 91 16.34 -6.01 -7.37
C ASP A 91 17.45 -6.33 -6.37
N THR A 92 18.30 -5.34 -6.03
CA THR A 92 19.31 -5.49 -4.97
C THR A 92 18.69 -5.82 -3.63
N TYR A 93 17.58 -5.15 -3.27
CA TYR A 93 16.90 -5.46 -2.01
C TYR A 93 16.34 -6.89 -2.02
N LEU A 94 15.72 -7.33 -3.11
CA LEU A 94 15.19 -8.69 -3.27
C LEU A 94 16.28 -9.77 -3.19
N SER A 95 17.50 -9.51 -3.69
CA SER A 95 18.63 -10.44 -3.57
C SER A 95 19.17 -10.55 -2.15
N ASP A 96 19.12 -9.45 -1.38
CA ASP A 96 19.61 -9.40 0.00
C ASP A 96 18.61 -10.01 1.01
N LEU A 97 17.33 -10.14 0.62
CA LEU A 97 16.32 -10.74 1.48
C LEU A 97 16.61 -12.22 1.76
N HIS A 98 16.59 -12.58 3.04
CA HIS A 98 16.72 -13.96 3.48
C HIS A 98 15.67 -14.86 2.80
N LYS A 99 16.07 -16.05 2.35
CA LYS A 99 15.21 -16.99 1.59
C LYS A 99 13.89 -17.36 2.28
N LYS A 100 13.84 -17.29 3.61
CA LYS A 100 12.63 -17.58 4.41
C LYS A 100 11.77 -16.33 4.70
N ALA A 101 12.16 -15.15 4.24
CA ALA A 101 11.37 -13.92 4.39
C ALA A 101 10.22 -13.89 3.38
N HIS A 102 9.38 -14.94 3.37
CA HIS A 102 8.40 -15.20 2.32
C HIS A 102 7.41 -14.04 2.10
N LEU A 103 6.94 -13.41 3.19
CA LEU A 103 6.04 -12.26 3.11
C LEU A 103 6.71 -11.04 2.44
N GLU A 104 7.88 -10.61 2.94
CA GLU A 104 8.60 -9.46 2.40
C GLU A 104 9.01 -9.70 0.94
N ARG A 105 9.45 -10.92 0.61
CA ARG A 105 9.77 -11.31 -0.77
C ARG A 105 8.55 -11.21 -1.67
N MET A 106 7.39 -11.73 -1.27
CA MET A 106 6.16 -11.62 -2.07
C MET A 106 5.76 -10.16 -2.28
N GLN A 107 5.73 -9.35 -1.22
CA GLN A 107 5.33 -7.94 -1.30
C GLN A 107 6.29 -7.12 -2.15
N THR A 108 7.60 -7.30 -1.98
CA THR A 108 8.59 -6.57 -2.75
C THR A 108 8.62 -7.04 -4.21
N SER A 109 8.46 -8.35 -4.48
CA SER A 109 8.33 -8.84 -5.85
C SER A 109 7.10 -8.27 -6.54
N TYR A 110 5.98 -8.13 -5.83
CA TYR A 110 4.79 -7.44 -6.34
C TYR A 110 5.07 -5.97 -6.63
N THR A 111 5.70 -5.23 -5.70
CA THR A 111 6.10 -3.83 -5.92
C THR A 111 7.02 -3.69 -7.15
N ARG A 112 7.95 -4.63 -7.36
CA ARG A 112 8.79 -4.70 -8.56
C ARG A 112 7.93 -4.93 -9.80
N ALA A 113 7.04 -5.91 -9.78
CA ALA A 113 6.20 -6.30 -10.91
C ALA A 113 5.35 -5.13 -11.48
N LYS A 114 5.06 -4.10 -10.67
CA LYS A 114 4.38 -2.87 -11.10
C LYS A 114 5.23 -1.95 -11.99
N LEU A 115 6.56 -2.00 -11.85
CA LEU A 115 7.49 -1.24 -12.70
C LEU A 115 7.69 -1.95 -14.05
N GLU A 116 7.93 -3.25 -13.97
CA GLU A 116 8.09 -4.12 -15.12
C GLU A 116 7.58 -5.51 -14.69
N PRO A 117 6.76 -6.20 -15.50
CA PRO A 117 6.26 -7.52 -15.14
C PRO A 117 7.40 -8.53 -14.91
N LEU A 118 7.25 -9.39 -13.90
CA LEU A 118 8.20 -10.46 -13.62
C LEU A 118 7.87 -11.69 -14.47
N PRO A 119 8.88 -12.44 -14.96
CA PRO A 119 8.61 -13.67 -15.70
C PRO A 119 8.01 -14.75 -14.77
N LYS A 120 7.23 -15.66 -15.35
CA LYS A 120 6.49 -16.70 -14.62
C LYS A 120 7.39 -17.54 -13.72
N GLU A 121 8.60 -17.84 -14.18
CA GLU A 121 9.61 -18.64 -13.47
C GLU A 121 10.11 -17.95 -12.19
N THR A 122 10.00 -16.62 -12.12
CA THR A 122 10.32 -15.83 -10.91
C THR A 122 9.13 -15.77 -9.96
N ILE A 123 7.90 -15.71 -10.49
CA ILE A 123 6.68 -15.59 -9.68
C ILE A 123 6.30 -16.94 -9.04
N GLU A 124 6.40 -18.04 -9.78
CA GLU A 124 5.93 -19.35 -9.34
C GLU A 124 6.58 -19.84 -8.03
N PRO A 125 7.90 -19.70 -7.82
CA PRO A 125 8.56 -20.11 -6.58
C PRO A 125 8.18 -19.28 -5.34
N LEU A 126 7.47 -18.15 -5.49
CA LEU A 126 7.08 -17.32 -4.35
C LEU A 126 6.09 -18.08 -3.45
N VAL A 127 6.46 -18.19 -2.17
CA VAL A 127 5.71 -18.97 -1.19
C VAL A 127 4.48 -18.20 -0.72
N ILE A 128 3.31 -18.80 -0.91
CA ILE A 128 2.04 -18.31 -0.37
C ILE A 128 1.99 -18.65 1.13
N VAL A 129 1.84 -17.65 1.98
CA VAL A 129 1.76 -17.83 3.45
C VAL A 129 0.38 -17.47 4.02
N ASN A 130 -0.42 -16.70 3.28
CA ASN A 130 -1.76 -16.25 3.66
C ASN A 130 -2.56 -15.80 2.42
N PRO A 131 -3.88 -15.52 2.54
CA PRO A 131 -4.70 -15.03 1.42
C PRO A 131 -4.12 -13.79 0.73
N TYR A 132 -3.58 -12.85 1.50
CA TYR A 132 -2.95 -11.65 0.94
C TYR A 132 -1.81 -11.98 -0.04
N THR A 133 -0.85 -12.81 0.37
CA THR A 133 0.25 -13.24 -0.52
C THR A 133 -0.22 -14.07 -1.72
N ARG A 134 -1.33 -14.82 -1.56
CA ARG A 134 -1.97 -15.52 -2.68
C ARG A 134 -2.51 -14.52 -3.70
N GLY A 135 -3.22 -13.50 -3.25
CA GLY A 135 -3.78 -12.46 -4.10
C GLY A 135 -2.70 -11.68 -4.85
N LEU A 136 -1.63 -11.28 -4.17
CA LEU A 136 -0.48 -10.63 -4.84
C LEU A 136 0.14 -11.52 -5.92
N LYS A 137 0.33 -12.82 -5.64
CA LYS A 137 0.86 -13.76 -6.62
C LYS A 137 -0.05 -13.86 -7.84
N LYS A 138 -1.36 -13.93 -7.64
CA LYS A 138 -2.34 -13.96 -8.74
C LYS A 138 -2.32 -12.68 -9.58
N LEU A 139 -2.21 -11.49 -8.97
CA LEU A 139 -2.03 -10.24 -9.72
C LEU A 139 -0.78 -10.28 -10.60
N MET A 140 0.36 -10.71 -10.05
CA MET A 140 1.60 -10.80 -10.83
C MET A 140 1.48 -11.77 -12.00
N LEU A 141 0.78 -12.90 -11.81
CA LEU A 141 0.50 -13.84 -12.91
C LEU A 141 -0.45 -13.23 -13.94
N ALA A 142 -1.49 -12.49 -13.50
CA ALA A 142 -2.43 -11.82 -14.40
C ALA A 142 -1.72 -10.80 -15.32
N PHE A 143 -0.71 -10.09 -14.80
CA PHE A 143 0.06 -9.11 -15.58
C PHE A 143 0.81 -9.71 -16.78
N ILE A 144 1.08 -11.01 -16.77
CA ILE A 144 1.87 -11.68 -17.81
C ILE A 144 1.11 -12.77 -18.56
N GLU A 145 -0.18 -12.97 -18.25
CA GLU A 145 -0.98 -14.03 -18.87
C GLU A 145 -1.43 -13.58 -20.27
N PRO A 146 -0.97 -14.24 -21.35
CA PRO A 146 -1.36 -13.87 -22.70
C PRO A 146 -2.81 -14.22 -23.05
N ASP A 147 -3.39 -15.22 -22.38
CA ASP A 147 -4.77 -15.63 -22.62
C ASP A 147 -5.75 -14.77 -21.81
N ALA A 148 -6.60 -14.01 -22.51
CA ALA A 148 -7.50 -13.04 -21.88
C ALA A 148 -8.49 -13.68 -20.89
N GLU A 149 -8.96 -14.90 -21.17
CA GLU A 149 -9.89 -15.61 -20.26
C GLU A 149 -9.19 -16.04 -18.96
N GLN A 150 -7.97 -16.55 -19.06
CA GLN A 150 -7.16 -16.87 -17.87
C GLN A 150 -6.73 -15.60 -17.11
N ALA A 151 -6.37 -14.52 -17.81
CA ALA A 151 -6.05 -13.25 -17.18
C ALA A 151 -7.26 -12.70 -16.39
N ASP A 152 -8.46 -12.74 -16.97
CA ASP A 152 -9.72 -12.36 -16.33
C ASP A 152 -9.95 -13.14 -15.02
N GLN A 153 -9.80 -14.47 -15.07
CA GLN A 153 -9.91 -15.32 -13.89
C GLN A 153 -8.89 -14.95 -12.80
N LEU A 154 -7.62 -14.73 -13.20
CA LEU A 154 -6.56 -14.37 -12.25
C LEU A 154 -6.82 -13.02 -11.56
N TYR A 155 -7.36 -12.04 -12.28
CA TYR A 155 -7.74 -10.74 -11.69
C TYR A 155 -8.88 -10.88 -10.68
N GLN A 156 -9.94 -11.61 -11.03
CA GLN A 156 -11.07 -11.84 -10.14
C GLN A 156 -10.63 -12.55 -8.85
N GLU A 157 -9.89 -13.65 -8.99
CA GLU A 157 -9.37 -14.40 -7.84
C GLU A 157 -8.37 -13.60 -7.01
N ALA A 158 -7.60 -12.71 -7.62
CA ALA A 158 -6.73 -11.79 -6.90
C ALA A 158 -7.52 -10.82 -6.03
N ALA A 159 -8.53 -10.15 -6.61
CA ALA A 159 -9.41 -9.23 -5.88
C ALA A 159 -10.10 -9.94 -4.70
N ASP A 160 -10.58 -11.17 -4.94
CA ASP A 160 -11.22 -12.03 -3.93
C ASP A 160 -10.28 -12.47 -2.82
N HIS A 161 -8.97 -12.64 -3.07
CA HIS A 161 -8.02 -12.97 -2.02
C HIS A 161 -7.49 -11.75 -1.26
N LEU A 162 -7.52 -10.58 -1.88
CA LEU A 162 -7.04 -9.32 -1.31
C LEU A 162 -8.10 -8.59 -0.49
N TRP A 163 -9.37 -9.01 -0.51
CA TRP A 163 -10.48 -8.30 0.13
C TRP A 163 -10.25 -7.92 1.60
N HIS A 164 -9.50 -8.75 2.34
CA HIS A 164 -9.14 -8.53 3.75
C HIS A 164 -8.16 -7.39 3.98
N ILE A 165 -7.41 -6.97 2.96
CA ILE A 165 -6.50 -5.82 3.03
C ILE A 165 -6.98 -4.78 2.03
N ARG A 166 -7.85 -3.88 2.51
CA ARG A 166 -8.72 -3.06 1.68
C ARG A 166 -8.01 -2.21 0.64
N TYR A 167 -6.86 -1.65 1.00
CA TYR A 167 -6.02 -0.92 0.04
C TYR A 167 -5.63 -1.76 -1.18
N TYR A 168 -5.12 -2.98 -0.97
CA TYR A 168 -4.67 -3.85 -2.05
C TYR A 168 -5.84 -4.50 -2.81
N HIS A 169 -6.99 -4.68 -2.18
CA HIS A 169 -8.21 -5.03 -2.89
C HIS A 169 -8.62 -3.94 -3.90
N VAL A 170 -8.62 -2.68 -3.47
CA VAL A 170 -8.94 -1.54 -4.36
C VAL A 170 -7.89 -1.37 -5.45
N GLU A 171 -6.61 -1.58 -5.13
CA GLU A 171 -5.53 -1.59 -6.13
C GLU A 171 -5.72 -2.74 -7.15
N ALA A 172 -6.15 -3.92 -6.71
CA ALA A 172 -6.48 -5.03 -7.61
C ALA A 172 -7.64 -4.68 -8.56
N LEU A 173 -8.69 -4.00 -8.06
CA LEU A 173 -9.77 -3.50 -8.90
C LEU A 173 -9.28 -2.47 -9.91
N ASN A 174 -8.31 -1.62 -9.57
CA ASN A 174 -7.72 -0.67 -10.52
C ASN A 174 -7.01 -1.38 -11.66
N PHE A 175 -6.20 -2.40 -11.35
CA PHE A 175 -5.54 -3.19 -12.39
C PHE A 175 -6.54 -3.99 -13.22
N TYR A 176 -7.57 -4.56 -12.60
CA TYR A 176 -8.59 -5.31 -13.31
C TYR A 176 -9.44 -4.41 -14.23
N ALA A 177 -9.82 -3.21 -13.77
CA ALA A 177 -10.48 -2.22 -14.59
C ALA A 177 -9.61 -1.85 -15.81
N LYS A 178 -8.31 -1.61 -15.61
CA LYS A 178 -7.39 -1.34 -16.70
C LYS A 178 -7.36 -2.48 -17.73
N PHE A 179 -7.27 -3.72 -17.27
CA PHE A 179 -7.32 -4.89 -18.15
C PHE A 179 -8.62 -4.96 -18.95
N LEU A 180 -9.79 -4.82 -18.29
CA LEU A 180 -11.09 -4.85 -18.96
C LEU A 180 -11.24 -3.72 -19.98
N GLN A 181 -10.70 -2.53 -19.68
CA GLN A 181 -10.67 -1.41 -20.62
C GLN A 181 -9.87 -1.75 -21.89
N GLU A 182 -8.69 -2.35 -21.73
CA GLU A 182 -7.85 -2.79 -22.86
C GLU A 182 -8.52 -3.88 -23.70
N GLN A 183 -9.42 -4.68 -23.11
CA GLN A 183 -10.22 -5.69 -23.80
C GLN A 183 -11.53 -5.15 -24.39
N GLU A 184 -11.83 -3.85 -24.24
CA GLU A 184 -13.13 -3.24 -24.60
C GLU A 184 -14.33 -3.97 -23.94
N ASP A 185 -14.12 -4.55 -22.76
CA ASP A 185 -15.14 -5.32 -22.04
C ASP A 185 -16.12 -4.40 -21.29
N ALA A 186 -17.42 -4.63 -21.47
CA ALA A 186 -18.48 -3.83 -20.87
C ALA A 186 -18.46 -3.81 -19.33
N ARG A 187 -17.86 -4.83 -18.69
CA ARG A 187 -17.68 -4.90 -17.23
C ARG A 187 -16.73 -3.83 -16.70
N PHE A 188 -15.94 -3.17 -17.57
CA PHE A 188 -15.04 -2.09 -17.19
C PHE A 188 -15.75 -1.03 -16.32
N THR A 189 -16.92 -0.56 -16.76
CA THR A 189 -17.66 0.50 -16.08
C THR A 189 -18.02 0.12 -14.65
N ASP A 190 -18.50 -1.11 -14.43
CA ASP A 190 -18.92 -1.59 -13.12
C ASP A 190 -17.71 -1.75 -12.16
N ILE A 191 -16.62 -2.36 -12.64
CA ILE A 191 -15.40 -2.58 -11.84
C ILE A 191 -14.70 -1.25 -11.53
N HIS A 192 -14.65 -0.33 -12.50
CA HIS A 192 -14.11 1.01 -12.30
C HIS A 192 -14.91 1.77 -11.24
N GLN A 193 -16.24 1.81 -11.37
CA GLN A 193 -17.11 2.53 -10.45
C GLN A 193 -16.99 1.95 -9.03
N GLN A 194 -17.02 0.62 -8.89
CA GLN A 194 -16.83 -0.05 -7.60
C GLN A 194 -15.49 0.32 -6.97
N GLY A 195 -14.41 0.29 -7.74
CA GLY A 195 -13.07 0.62 -7.27
C GLY A 195 -12.93 2.08 -6.86
N MET A 196 -13.48 3.01 -7.65
CA MET A 196 -13.49 4.44 -7.37
C MET A 196 -14.27 4.75 -6.09
N GLU A 197 -15.48 4.20 -5.92
CA GLU A 197 -16.29 4.39 -4.72
C GLU A 197 -15.58 3.92 -3.46
N LEU A 198 -14.90 2.76 -3.52
CA LEU A 198 -14.10 2.27 -2.40
C LEU A 198 -12.87 3.15 -2.12
N ALA A 199 -12.18 3.62 -3.16
CA ALA A 199 -11.04 4.52 -3.02
C ALA A 199 -11.46 5.86 -2.38
N GLN A 200 -12.63 6.38 -2.73
CA GLN A 200 -13.21 7.59 -2.14
C GLN A 200 -13.63 7.35 -0.68
N LYS A 201 -14.39 6.28 -0.44
CA LYS A 201 -14.87 5.89 0.90
C LYS A 201 -13.73 5.75 1.92
N HIS A 202 -12.61 5.16 1.51
CA HIS A 202 -11.47 4.89 2.38
C HIS A 202 -10.35 5.94 2.30
N HIS A 203 -10.58 7.03 1.55
CA HIS A 203 -9.61 8.12 1.36
C HIS A 203 -8.25 7.68 0.77
N TYR A 204 -8.27 6.69 -0.12
CA TYR A 204 -7.10 6.23 -0.86
C TYR A 204 -6.79 7.15 -2.04
N ARG A 205 -6.31 8.35 -1.72
CA ARG A 205 -6.12 9.46 -2.68
C ARG A 205 -5.32 9.08 -3.92
N PHE A 206 -4.24 8.32 -3.75
CA PHE A 206 -3.48 7.83 -4.90
C PHE A 206 -4.29 6.90 -5.79
N LEU A 207 -5.11 6.01 -5.23
CA LEU A 207 -5.94 5.11 -6.03
C LEU A 207 -7.09 5.85 -6.72
N GLN A 208 -7.63 6.91 -6.11
CA GLN A 208 -8.59 7.81 -6.78
C GLN A 208 -7.96 8.40 -8.06
N TYR A 209 -6.77 8.99 -7.94
CA TYR A 209 -5.97 9.44 -9.08
C TYR A 209 -5.76 8.34 -10.13
N ARG A 210 -5.43 7.12 -9.70
CA ARG A 210 -5.22 5.99 -10.62
C ARG A 210 -6.49 5.57 -11.37
N PHE A 211 -7.67 5.70 -10.77
CA PHE A 211 -8.93 5.42 -11.46
C PHE A 211 -9.33 6.55 -12.40
N GLU A 212 -9.07 7.81 -12.05
CA GLU A 212 -9.30 8.97 -12.93
C GLU A 212 -8.45 8.88 -14.20
N GLU A 213 -7.16 8.55 -14.06
CA GLU A 213 -6.23 8.38 -15.19
C GLU A 213 -6.62 7.23 -16.13
N LEU A 214 -7.50 6.30 -15.74
CA LEU A 214 -8.03 5.30 -16.68
C LEU A 214 -9.06 5.91 -17.63
N VAL A 215 -9.84 6.89 -17.20
CA VAL A 215 -10.93 7.48 -17.99
C VAL A 215 -10.45 8.70 -18.76
N GLU A 216 -9.70 9.58 -18.10
CA GLU A 216 -9.17 10.81 -18.66
C GLU A 216 -7.67 10.92 -18.32
N PRO A 217 -6.79 10.28 -19.11
CA PRO A 217 -5.36 10.33 -18.85
C PRO A 217 -4.82 11.76 -19.02
N THR A 218 -4.43 12.38 -17.91
CA THR A 218 -3.84 13.73 -17.91
C THR A 218 -2.32 13.68 -18.10
N GLY A 219 -1.70 12.56 -17.72
CA GLY A 219 -0.24 12.40 -17.71
C GLY A 219 0.46 13.27 -16.66
N LEU A 220 -0.29 13.96 -15.80
CA LEU A 220 0.25 14.74 -14.69
C LEU A 220 0.63 13.81 -13.56
N ALA A 221 1.76 14.07 -12.90
CA ALA A 221 2.14 13.30 -11.73
C ALA A 221 1.14 13.48 -10.58
N TYR A 222 0.93 12.42 -9.79
CA TYR A 222 0.09 12.47 -8.59
C TYR A 222 0.54 13.57 -7.62
N ASP A 223 -0.44 14.33 -7.12
CA ASP A 223 -0.27 15.35 -6.10
C ASP A 223 -1.40 15.23 -5.07
N SER A 224 -1.05 15.01 -3.80
CA SER A 224 -2.02 14.84 -2.71
C SER A 224 -2.87 16.08 -2.47
N ARG A 225 -2.44 17.27 -2.93
CA ARG A 225 -3.20 18.53 -2.83
C ARG A 225 -4.44 18.56 -3.71
N ASN A 226 -4.47 17.76 -4.78
CA ASN A 226 -5.63 17.65 -5.67
C ASN A 226 -6.74 16.76 -5.09
N TYR A 227 -6.43 16.01 -4.03
CA TYR A 227 -7.35 15.10 -3.36
C TYR A 227 -7.37 15.44 -1.87
N PRO A 228 -8.04 16.52 -1.42
CA PRO A 228 -8.00 16.91 -0.01
C PRO A 228 -8.62 15.83 0.90
N LEU A 229 -8.00 15.63 2.07
CA LEU A 229 -8.58 14.79 3.12
C LEU A 229 -9.76 15.53 3.80
N PRO A 230 -10.69 14.81 4.45
CA PRO A 230 -11.73 15.41 5.27
C PRO A 230 -11.16 16.41 6.28
N ASP A 231 -11.89 17.50 6.49
CA ASP A 231 -11.53 18.61 7.40
C ASP A 231 -10.17 19.27 7.09
N ASN A 232 -9.66 19.11 5.87
CA ASN A 232 -8.32 19.56 5.48
C ASN A 232 -7.23 19.02 6.42
N GLN A 233 -7.37 17.77 6.86
CA GLN A 233 -6.39 17.14 7.74
C GLN A 233 -4.99 17.20 7.15
N ASP A 234 -4.05 17.73 7.93
CA ASP A 234 -2.62 17.82 7.62
C ASP A 234 -1.82 16.95 8.59
N PHE A 235 -0.83 16.22 8.07
CA PHE A 235 0.08 15.35 8.83
C PHE A 235 1.54 15.83 8.79
N SER A 236 1.80 17.01 8.24
CA SER A 236 3.14 17.58 8.08
C SER A 236 3.93 17.64 9.39
N GLU A 237 3.29 18.03 10.50
CA GLU A 237 3.95 18.07 11.81
C GLU A 237 4.42 16.68 12.27
N TYR A 238 3.55 15.67 12.16
CA TYR A 238 3.87 14.29 12.51
C TYR A 238 4.93 13.68 11.60
N ILE A 239 4.86 13.94 10.29
CA ILE A 239 5.89 13.53 9.32
C ILE A 239 7.26 14.12 9.70
N ASN A 240 7.29 15.42 10.03
CA ASN A 240 8.50 16.10 10.47
C ASN A 240 9.05 15.53 11.79
N PHE A 241 8.17 15.15 12.72
CA PHE A 241 8.55 14.44 13.93
C PHE A 241 9.25 13.10 13.58
N LEU A 242 8.66 12.26 12.73
CA LEU A 242 9.25 10.98 12.33
C LEU A 242 10.60 11.15 11.63
N ILE A 243 10.73 12.14 10.73
CA ILE A 243 11.99 12.45 10.04
C ILE A 243 13.10 12.73 11.07
N LYS A 244 12.84 13.63 12.02
CA LYS A 244 13.82 14.01 13.06
C LYS A 244 14.25 12.80 13.90
N GLN A 245 13.29 12.00 14.35
CA GLN A 245 13.56 10.82 15.18
C GLN A 245 14.38 9.76 14.45
N ASN A 246 14.02 9.45 13.20
CA ASN A 246 14.72 8.44 12.42
C ASN A 246 16.14 8.88 12.01
N GLN A 247 16.33 10.17 11.70
CA GLN A 247 17.67 10.73 11.47
C GLN A 247 18.55 10.68 12.71
N ALA A 248 18.01 11.03 13.89
CA ALA A 248 18.74 10.93 15.15
C ALA A 248 19.21 9.50 15.43
N ARG A 249 18.34 8.51 15.21
CA ARG A 249 18.67 7.07 15.32
C ARG A 249 19.77 6.64 14.35
N LYS A 250 19.73 7.08 13.09
CA LYS A 250 20.79 6.78 12.10
C LYS A 250 22.15 7.36 12.52
N ARG A 251 22.18 8.56 13.12
CA ARG A 251 23.42 9.18 13.64
C ARG A 251 23.97 8.44 14.86
N GLY A 252 23.09 8.00 15.77
CA GLY A 252 23.49 7.24 16.96
C GLY A 252 24.11 5.87 16.66
N LYS A 253 23.71 5.22 15.56
CA LYS A 253 24.29 3.93 15.12
C LYS A 253 25.64 4.04 14.38
N ARG A 254 26.09 5.26 14.03
CA ARG A 254 27.36 5.52 13.34
C ARG A 254 28.49 5.91 14.30
N ARG A 255 28.23 5.96 15.60
CA ARG A 255 29.21 6.14 16.68
C ARG A 255 29.45 4.81 17.36
#